data_AF-A0A3D5ELY8-F1
#
_entry.id   AF-A0A3D5ELY8-F1
#
_cell.length_a   1.000
_cell.length_b   1.000
_cell.length_c   1.000
_cell.angle_alpha   90.00
_cell.angle_beta   90.00
_cell.angle_gamma   90.00
#
_symmetry.space_group_name_H-M   'P 1'
#
loop_
_entity.id
_entity.type
_entity.pdbx_description
1 polymer ?
#
loop_
_entity_poly.entity_id
_entity_poly.type
_entity_poly.pdbx_seq_one_letter_code
_entity_poly.pdbx_strand_id
1 'polypeptide(L)'
;MNLSGYERIKINGLNFYMKTEGLALVESIEKILMSRKCSPIEKWRKVKNLLDSQHYSVLSDTFLLYAHHLENKAITLTDNERGATEQIMQMVAEVCLEKAKHESPISSQRGRSQ
;
A
#
# COMPACT_ATOMS: atom_id res chain seq x y z
N MET A 1 -16.49 -4.18 18.08
CA MET A 1 -15.10 -4.56 18.40
C MET A 1 -14.25 -3.34 18.09
N ASN A 2 -13.60 -2.73 19.09
CA ASN A 2 -12.71 -1.59 18.89
C ASN A 2 -11.28 -2.15 18.85
N LEU A 3 -10.78 -2.46 17.66
CA LEU A 3 -9.41 -2.94 17.49
C LEU A 3 -8.49 -1.72 17.61
N SER A 4 -7.62 -1.70 18.62
CA SER A 4 -6.71 -0.58 18.85
C SER A 4 -5.90 -0.27 17.58
N GLY A 5 -5.94 0.99 17.14
CA GLY A 5 -5.25 1.45 15.94
C GLY A 5 -5.97 1.18 14.62
N TYR A 6 -7.17 0.59 14.64
CA TYR A 6 -8.02 0.43 13.45
C TYR A 6 -9.16 1.43 13.45
N GLU A 7 -9.35 2.11 12.32
CA GLU A 7 -10.45 3.02 12.08
C GLU A 7 -11.45 2.42 11.09
N ARG A 8 -12.74 2.66 11.36
CA ARG A 8 -13.80 2.32 10.42
C ARG A 8 -13.92 3.43 9.38
N ILE A 9 -13.51 3.13 8.17
CA ILE A 9 -13.71 4.02 7.03
C ILE A 9 -14.85 3.51 6.17
N LYS A 10 -15.64 4.44 5.64
CA LYS A 10 -16.74 4.13 4.75
C LYS A 10 -16.38 4.56 3.34
N ILE A 11 -16.24 3.59 2.45
CA ILE A 11 -15.90 3.83 1.05
C ILE A 11 -17.00 3.22 0.20
N ASN A 12 -17.77 4.07 -0.47
CA ASN A 12 -18.88 3.68 -1.36
C ASN A 12 -19.91 2.77 -0.68
N GLY A 13 -20.30 3.13 0.54
CA GLY A 13 -21.32 2.38 1.29
C GLY A 13 -20.78 1.18 2.06
N LEU A 14 -19.62 0.65 1.69
CA LEU A 14 -18.96 -0.45 2.38
C LEU A 14 -18.11 0.07 3.54
N ASN A 15 -18.15 -0.64 4.67
CA ASN A 15 -17.32 -0.34 5.83
C ASN A 15 -16.05 -1.20 5.75
N PHE A 16 -14.91 -0.55 5.82
CA PHE A 16 -13.60 -1.19 5.97
C PHE A 16 -13.04 -0.83 7.34
N TYR A 17 -12.35 -1.78 7.95
CA TYR A 17 -11.57 -1.53 9.17
C TYR A 17 -10.11 -1.59 8.78
N MET A 18 -9.41 -0.48 8.96
CA MET A 18 -8.04 -0.33 8.50
C MET A 18 -7.18 0.30 9.56
N LYS A 19 -5.88 -0.04 9.59
CA LYS A 19 -4.97 0.65 10.50
C LYS A 19 -4.88 2.14 10.15
N THR A 20 -4.91 3.02 11.15
CA THR A 20 -4.69 4.48 10.97
C THR A 20 -3.36 4.75 10.24
N GLU A 21 -2.36 3.88 10.44
CA GLU A 21 -1.07 3.92 9.76
C GLU A 21 -1.19 3.76 8.23
N GLY A 22 -2.11 2.92 7.75
CA GLY A 22 -2.35 2.71 6.31
C GLY A 22 -2.99 3.91 5.63
N LEU A 23 -3.87 4.62 6.35
CA LEU A 23 -4.45 5.89 5.89
C LEU A 23 -3.39 6.99 5.82
N ALA A 24 -2.60 7.15 6.90
CA ALA A 24 -1.51 8.12 6.94
C ALA A 24 -0.45 7.86 5.84
N LEU A 25 -0.21 6.59 5.52
CA LEU A 25 0.69 6.18 4.43
C LEU A 25 0.17 6.66 3.07
N VAL A 26 -1.12 6.46 2.78
CA VAL A 26 -1.77 6.92 1.54
C VAL A 26 -1.61 8.43 1.36
N GLU A 27 -1.98 9.21 2.38
CA GLU A 27 -1.86 10.68 2.33
C GLU A 27 -0.41 11.14 2.11
N SER A 28 0.55 10.43 2.71
CA SER A 28 1.97 10.75 2.58
C SER A 28 2.47 10.49 1.16
N ILE A 29 2.01 9.41 0.52
CA ILE A 29 2.32 9.08 -0.88
C ILE A 29 1.71 10.13 -1.80
N GLU A 30 0.44 10.49 -1.62
CA GLU A 30 -0.24 11.51 -2.44
C GLU A 30 0.50 12.86 -2.37
N LYS A 31 0.92 13.29 -1.17
CA LYS A 31 1.72 14.51 -0.99
C LYS A 31 3.05 14.47 -1.76
N ILE A 32 3.73 13.33 -1.79
CA ILE A 32 4.97 13.16 -2.56
C ILE A 32 4.68 13.27 -4.06
N LEU A 33 3.63 12.61 -4.54
CA LEU A 33 3.28 12.59 -5.96
C LEU A 33 2.79 13.95 -6.47
N MET A 34 2.01 14.67 -5.66
CA MET A 34 1.51 16.01 -5.99
C MET A 34 2.56 17.12 -5.82
N SER A 35 3.69 16.83 -5.18
CA SER A 35 4.78 17.80 -5.01
C SER A 35 5.35 18.25 -6.36
N ARG A 36 5.25 19.54 -6.65
CA ARG A 36 5.91 20.16 -7.82
C ARG A 36 7.42 20.34 -7.64
N LYS A 37 7.94 20.14 -6.42
CA LYS A 37 9.35 20.37 -6.04
C LYS A 37 10.23 19.12 -6.18
N CYS A 38 9.66 17.98 -6.58
CA CYS A 38 10.41 16.74 -6.72
C CYS A 38 10.39 16.29 -8.18
N SER A 39 11.56 15.94 -8.69
CA SER A 39 11.65 15.26 -9.99
C SER A 39 10.95 13.88 -9.93
N PRO A 40 10.54 13.30 -11.07
CA PRO A 40 9.91 11.99 -11.10
C PRO A 40 10.73 10.89 -10.38
N ILE A 41 12.06 10.90 -10.56
CA ILE A 41 12.97 9.92 -9.92
C ILE A 41 13.02 10.11 -8.40
N GLU A 42 13.03 11.36 -7.91
CA GLU A 42 13.00 11.63 -6.47
C GLU A 42 11.67 11.26 -5.85
N LYS A 43 10.55 11.49 -6.54
CA LYS A 43 9.22 11.05 -6.10
C LYS A 43 9.20 9.54 -5.93
N TRP A 44 9.66 8.81 -6.94
CA TRP A 44 9.77 7.36 -6.91
C TRP A 44 10.61 6.88 -5.72
N ARG A 45 11.81 7.44 -5.53
CA ARG A 45 12.70 7.05 -4.42
C ARG A 45 12.07 7.33 -3.05
N LYS A 46 11.41 8.47 -2.88
CA LYS A 46 10.74 8.82 -1.63
C LYS A 46 9.56 7.90 -1.33
N VAL A 47 8.75 7.59 -2.33
CA VAL A 47 7.64 6.63 -2.18
C VAL A 47 8.18 5.23 -1.86
N LYS A 48 9.18 4.74 -2.60
CA LYS A 48 9.79 3.44 -2.31
C LYS A 48 10.34 3.35 -0.89
N ASN A 49 11.16 4.31 -0.47
CA ASN A 49 11.71 4.33 0.89
C ASN A 49 10.61 4.35 1.97
N LEU A 50 9.54 5.11 1.70
CA LEU A 50 8.39 5.16 2.60
C LEU A 50 7.73 3.79 2.71
N LEU A 51 7.44 3.12 1.58
CA LEU A 51 6.85 1.77 1.55
C LEU A 51 7.75 0.71 2.21
N ASP A 52 9.06 0.76 1.96
CA ASP A 52 10.03 -0.19 2.53
C ASP A 52 10.04 -0.14 4.07
N SER A 53 9.80 1.04 4.65
CA SER A 53 9.74 1.23 6.10
C SER A 53 8.47 0.68 6.77
N GLN A 54 7.44 0.32 6.01
CA GLN A 54 6.14 -0.09 6.56
C GLN A 54 6.04 -1.58 6.83
N HIS A 55 5.27 -1.95 7.84
CA HIS A 55 4.91 -3.35 8.08
C HIS A 55 4.01 -3.89 6.96
N TYR A 56 4.14 -5.19 6.65
CA TYR A 56 3.34 -5.84 5.60
C TYR A 56 1.83 -5.61 5.77
N SER A 57 1.31 -5.68 7.00
CA SER A 57 -0.11 -5.41 7.29
C SER A 57 -0.57 -4.01 6.84
N VAL A 58 0.27 -2.99 6.99
CA VAL A 58 -0.03 -1.61 6.58
C VAL A 58 -0.05 -1.49 5.06
N LEU A 59 0.89 -2.16 4.38
CA LEU A 59 0.96 -2.21 2.92
C LEU A 59 -0.25 -2.92 2.30
N SER A 60 -0.66 -4.05 2.88
CA SER A 60 -1.85 -4.80 2.44
C SER A 60 -3.13 -3.96 2.59
N ASP A 61 -3.28 -3.26 3.71
CA ASP A 61 -4.39 -2.34 3.95
C ASP A 61 -4.41 -1.24 2.86
N THR A 62 -3.27 -0.57 2.64
CA THR A 62 -3.14 0.47 1.60
C THR A 62 -3.46 -0.05 0.19
N PHE A 63 -3.03 -1.27 -0.16
CA PHE A 63 -3.34 -1.87 -1.46
C PHE A 63 -4.85 -2.06 -1.66
N LEU A 64 -5.56 -2.56 -0.64
CA LEU A 64 -7.01 -2.77 -0.69
C LEU A 64 -7.79 -1.46 -0.88
N LEU A 65 -7.32 -0.37 -0.26
CA LEU A 65 -7.94 0.95 -0.40
C LEU A 65 -7.88 1.44 -1.85
N TYR A 66 -6.70 1.38 -2.46
CA TYR A 66 -6.48 1.86 -3.81
C TYR A 66 -7.15 0.95 -4.86
N ALA A 67 -7.15 -0.37 -4.66
CA ALA A 67 -7.87 -1.30 -5.53
C ALA A 67 -9.37 -0.95 -5.57
N HIS A 68 -9.96 -0.70 -4.41
CA HIS A 68 -11.36 -0.29 -4.31
C HIS A 68 -11.62 1.09 -4.92
N HIS A 69 -10.69 2.04 -4.78
CA HIS A 69 -10.79 3.35 -5.46
C HIS A 69 -10.86 3.22 -6.98
N LEU A 70 -10.09 2.31 -7.58
CA LEU A 70 -10.06 2.10 -9.02
C LEU A 70 -11.31 1.37 -9.57
N GLU A 71 -11.78 0.36 -8.82
CA GLU A 71 -12.93 -0.46 -9.19
C GLU A 71 -14.27 0.26 -9.00
N ASN A 72 -14.31 1.27 -8.14
CA ASN A 72 -15.56 1.93 -7.82
C ASN A 72 -15.95 3.02 -8.81
N LYS A 73 -16.98 2.72 -9.61
CA LYS A 73 -17.58 3.67 -10.58
C LYS A 73 -18.22 4.91 -9.95
N ALA A 74 -18.47 4.92 -8.64
CA ALA A 74 -18.98 6.08 -7.92
C ALA A 74 -17.89 7.10 -7.55
N ILE A 75 -16.60 6.69 -7.58
CA ILE A 75 -15.47 7.61 -7.41
C ILE A 75 -15.10 8.11 -8.80
N THR A 76 -15.44 9.36 -9.08
CA THR A 76 -15.04 10.03 -10.32
C THR A 76 -13.58 10.45 -10.20
N LEU A 77 -12.65 9.52 -10.41
CA LEU A 77 -11.23 9.85 -10.61
C LEU A 77 -11.07 10.46 -12.00
N THR A 78 -10.36 11.59 -12.09
CA THR A 78 -9.82 12.06 -13.36
C THR A 78 -8.79 11.07 -13.91
N ASP A 79 -8.52 11.09 -15.20
CA ASP A 79 -7.54 10.18 -15.82
C ASP A 79 -6.14 10.29 -15.17
N ASN A 80 -5.77 11.50 -14.74
CA ASN A 80 -4.52 11.74 -14.02
C ASN A 80 -4.51 11.11 -12.63
N GLU A 81 -5.61 11.20 -11.88
CA GLU A 81 -5.75 10.59 -10.55
C GLU A 81 -5.81 9.06 -10.63
N ARG A 82 -6.47 8.53 -11.66
CA ARG A 82 -6.50 7.09 -11.96
C ARG A 82 -5.09 6.58 -12.26
N GLY A 83 -4.37 7.22 -13.18
CA GLY A 83 -3.01 6.81 -13.53
C GLY A 83 -2.03 6.92 -12.36
N ALA A 84 -2.16 7.95 -11.51
CA ALA A 84 -1.37 8.07 -10.28
C ALA A 84 -1.68 6.92 -9.30
N THR A 85 -2.96 6.60 -9.11
CA THR A 85 -3.40 5.51 -8.22
C THR A 85 -2.88 4.14 -8.68
N GLU A 86 -2.96 3.86 -9.99
CA GLU A 86 -2.45 2.62 -10.58
C GLU A 86 -0.93 2.46 -10.37
N GLN A 87 -0.16 3.54 -10.55
CA GLN A 87 1.29 3.52 -10.31
C GLN A 87 1.63 3.23 -8.84
N ILE A 88 0.86 3.78 -7.90
CA ILE A 88 1.04 3.52 -6.46
C ILE A 88 0.73 2.06 -6.13
N MET A 89 -0.38 1.53 -6.64
CA MET A 89 -0.72 0.12 -6.43
C MET A 89 0.36 -0.83 -6.92
N GLN A 90 0.94 -0.53 -8.08
CA GLN A 90 2.02 -1.34 -8.62
C GLN A 90 3.27 -1.31 -7.71
N MET A 91 3.66 -0.13 -7.21
CA MET A 91 4.77 -0.02 -6.27
C MET A 91 4.51 -0.75 -4.95
N VAL A 92 3.30 -0.67 -4.40
CA VAL A 92 2.92 -1.39 -3.17
C VAL A 92 2.98 -2.91 -3.41
N ALA A 93 2.48 -3.39 -4.55
CA ALA A 93 2.53 -4.81 -4.91
C ALA A 93 3.98 -5.31 -5.05
N GLU A 94 4.85 -4.55 -5.70
CA GLU A 94 6.27 -4.86 -5.84
C GLU A 94 6.97 -5.00 -4.47
N VAL A 95 6.77 -4.04 -3.57
CA VAL A 95 7.35 -4.07 -2.21
C VAL A 95 6.79 -5.24 -1.40
N CYS A 96 5.49 -5.53 -1.50
CA CYS A 96 4.87 -6.69 -0.87
C CYS A 96 5.47 -8.01 -1.37
N LEU A 97 5.70 -8.14 -2.68
CA LEU A 97 6.34 -9.30 -3.29
C LEU A 97 7.81 -9.46 -2.85
N GLU A 98 8.55 -8.36 -2.77
CA GLU A 98 9.92 -8.36 -2.24
C GLU A 98 9.95 -8.83 -0.79
N LYS A 99 9.07 -8.30 0.07
CA LYS A 99 8.98 -8.69 1.49
C LYS A 99 8.56 -10.15 1.67
N ALA A 100 7.60 -10.65 0.90
CA ALA A 100 7.17 -12.05 0.96
C ALA A 100 8.30 -13.03 0.59
N LYS A 101 9.20 -12.65 -0.32
CA LYS A 101 10.40 -13.44 -0.66
C LYS A 101 11.40 -13.50 0.50
N HIS A 102 11.50 -12.44 1.31
CA HIS A 102 12.40 -12.36 2.46
C HIS A 102 11.81 -12.97 3.75
N GLU A 103 10.48 -13.04 3.87
CA GLU A 103 9.78 -13.68 5.00
C GLU A 103 9.55 -15.19 4.80
N SER A 104 9.92 -15.76 3.64
CA SER A 104 9.93 -17.22 3.46
C SER A 104 10.97 -17.86 4.38
N PRO A 105 10.57 -18.69 5.37
CA PRO A 105 11.53 -19.40 6.18
C PRO A 105 12.26 -20.41 5.30
N ILE A 106 13.57 -20.49 5.49
CA ILE A 106 14.36 -21.66 5.10
C ILE A 106 13.81 -22.85 5.89
N SER A 107 12.78 -23.52 5.39
CA SER A 107 12.38 -24.86 5.80
C SER A 107 12.85 -25.86 4.76
N SER A 108 14.17 -26.05 4.69
CA SER A 108 14.78 -27.28 4.18
C SER A 108 16.14 -27.49 4.82
N GLN A 109 16.14 -27.58 6.15
CA GLN A 109 17.10 -28.41 6.86
C GLN A 109 16.32 -29.33 7.82
N ARG A 110 16.09 -30.57 7.39
CA ARG A 110 16.54 -31.80 8.08
C ARG A 110 15.73 -33.00 7.58
N GLY A 111 16.39 -33.75 6.71
CA GLY A 111 16.16 -35.18 6.52
C GLY A 111 17.51 -35.87 6.41
N ARG A 112 18.37 -35.74 7.44
CA ARG A 112 19.43 -36.72 7.68
C ARG A 112 18.74 -37.98 8.20
N SER A 113 18.81 -39.06 7.45
CA SER A 113 18.66 -40.44 7.92
C SER A 113 19.51 -41.27 6.96
N GLN A 114 20.77 -41.47 7.37
CA GLN A 114 21.37 -42.74 7.82
C GLN A 114 22.03 -43.46 6.65
#